data_AF-A0A1I1QG91-F1
#
_entry.id   AF-A0A1I1QG91-F1
#
_cell.length_a   1.000
_cell.length_b   1.000
_cell.length_c   1.000
_cell.angle_alpha   90.00
_cell.angle_beta   90.00
_cell.angle_gamma   90.00
#
_symmetry.space_group_name_H-M   'P 1'
#
loop_
_entity.id
_entity.type
_entity.pdbx_description
1 polymer ?
#
loop_
_entity_poly.entity_id
_entity_poly.type
_entity_poly.pdbx_seq_one_letter_code
_entity_poly.pdbx_strand_id
1 'polypeptide(L)' 'MTMRRVRCTDCKGEGSRRTRTGRRRRCRICRGTGSIR' A
#
# COMPACT_ATOMS: atom_id res chain seq x y z
N MET A 1 -2.63 20.33 -11.85
CA MET A 1 -3.43 19.58 -10.85
C MET A 1 -2.60 18.45 -10.28
N THR A 2 -1.96 18.64 -9.13
CA THR A 2 -1.31 17.54 -8.39
C THR A 2 -2.41 16.67 -7.82
N MET A 3 -2.77 15.58 -8.53
CA MET A 3 -3.63 14.54 -7.99
C MET A 3 -3.03 14.12 -6.64
N ARG A 4 -3.65 14.53 -5.53
CA ARG A 4 -3.27 14.14 -4.18
C ARG A 4 -3.53 12.64 -4.07
N ARG A 5 -2.51 11.84 -4.43
CA ARG A 5 -2.52 10.40 -4.22
C ARG A 5 -2.76 10.15 -2.73
N VAL A 6 -3.94 9.61 -2.40
CA VAL A 6 -4.30 9.29 -1.02
C VAL A 6 -3.40 8.13 -0.60
N ARG A 7 -2.63 8.31 0.48
CA ARG A 7 -1.83 7.19 1.01
C ARG A 7 -2.77 6.04 1.32
N CYS A 8 -2.42 4.84 0.87
CA CYS A 8 -3.21 3.66 1.15
C CYS A 8 -3.26 3.44 2.65
N THR A 9 -4.44 3.55 3.26
CA THR A 9 -4.63 3.39 4.71
C THR A 9 -4.31 1.97 5.18
N ASP A 10 -4.47 1.00 4.28
CA ASP A 10 -4.21 -0.42 4.52
C ASP A 10 -2.71 -0.70 4.75
N CYS A 11 -1.85 -0.30 3.81
CA CYS A 11 -0.39 -0.47 3.94
C CYS A 11 0.33 0.79 4.42
N LYS A 12 -0.41 1.85 4.79
CA LYS A 12 0.12 3.15 5.22
C LYS A 12 1.14 3.81 4.28
N GLY A 13 1.14 3.45 3.00
CA GLY A 13 2.11 3.94 2.03
C GLY A 13 3.23 2.97 1.64
N GLU A 14 3.41 1.85 2.36
CA GLU A 14 4.51 0.90 2.10
C GLU A 14 4.34 0.09 0.80
N GLY A 15 3.14 0.05 0.22
CA GLY A 15 2.84 -0.82 -0.94
C GLY A 15 2.83 -2.31 -0.61
N SER A 16 3.27 -2.71 0.58
CA SER A 16 3.32 -4.09 1.04
C SER A 16 2.89 -4.20 2.51
N ARG A 17 2.51 -5.39 2.93
CA ARG A 17 2.22 -5.74 4.32
C ARG A 17 3.05 -6.92 4.73
N ARG A 18 3.57 -6.88 5.96
CA ARG A 18 4.26 -8.01 6.55
C ARG A 18 3.21 -9.05 6.97
N THR A 19 3.38 -10.27 6.49
CA THR A 19 2.54 -11.41 6.90
C THR A 19 3.07 -11.99 8.20
N ARG A 20 2.25 -12.83 8.85
CA ARG A 20 2.61 -13.50 10.11
C ARG A 20 3.88 -14.34 10.01
N THR A 21 4.21 -14.86 8.82
CA THR A 21 5.44 -15.61 8.54
C THR A 21 6.66 -14.72 8.26
N GLY A 22 6.54 -13.40 8.46
CA GLY A 22 7.61 -12.42 8.21
C GLY A 22 7.78 -12.01 6.75
N ARG A 23 7.13 -12.70 5.80
CA ARG A 23 7.19 -12.36 4.37
C ARG A 23 6.42 -11.08 4.07
N ARG A 24 6.98 -10.18 3.25
CA ARG A 24 6.25 -9.03 2.71
C ARG A 24 5.37 -9.49 1.55
N ARG A 25 4.07 -9.25 1.65
CA ARG A 25 3.10 -9.48 0.57
C ARG A 25 2.64 -8.14 0.02
N ARG A 26 2.45 -8.05 -1.30
CA ARG A 26 1.88 -6.85 -1.92
C ARG A 26 0.54 -6.50 -1.28
N CYS A 27 0.37 -5.20 -0.99
CA CYS A 27 -0.90 -4.69 -0.49
C CYS A 27 -1.97 -4.92 -1.57
N ARG A 28 -3.08 -5.56 -1.20
CA ARG A 28 -4.16 -5.87 -2.16
C ARG A 28 -4.97 -4.64 -2.54
N ILE A 29 -5.07 -3.66 -1.64
CA ILE A 29 -5.84 -2.43 -1.84
C ILE A 29 -5.16 -1.52 -2.87
N CYS A 30 -3.90 -1.16 -2.63
CA CYS A 30 -3.13 -0.32 -3.57
C CYS A 30 -2.31 -1.12 -4.60
N ARG A 31 -2.44 -2.45 -4.62
CA ARG A 31 -1.73 -3.36 -5.55
C ARG A 31 -0.20 -3.19 -5.58
N GLY A 32 0.42 -2.61 -4.56
CA GLY A 32 1.86 -2.35 -4.53
C GLY A 32 2.27 -0.88 -4.67
N THR A 33 1.35 0.03 -4.99
CA THR A 33 1.71 1.43 -5.30
C THR A 33 1.87 2.32 -4.06
N GLY A 34 1.47 1.85 -2.88
CA GLY A 34 1.44 2.65 -1.65
C GLY A 34 0.37 3.76 -1.64
N SER A 35 -0.35 3.95 -2.73
CA SER A 35 -1.30 5.04 -2.90
C SER A 35 -2.55 4.61 -3.66
N ILE A 36 -3.68 5.15 -3.25
CA ILE A 36 -4.98 4.98 -3.91
C ILE A 36 -5.26 6.31 -4.61
N ARG A 37 -5.74 6.23 -5.85
CA ARG A 37 -6.23 7.39 -6.59
C ARG A 37 -7.68 7.65 -6.23
#